data_AF-A0A1F8Q9H9-F1
#
_entry.id   AF-A0A1F8Q9H9-F1
#
_cell.length_a   1.000
_cell.length_b   1.000
_cell.length_c   1.000
_cell.angle_alpha   90.00
_cell.angle_beta   90.00
_cell.angle_gamma   90.00
#
_symmetry.space_group_name_H-M   'P 1'
#
loop_
_entity.id
_entity.type
_entity.pdbx_description
1 polymer ?
#
loop_
_entity_poly.entity_id
_entity_poly.type
_entity_poly.pdbx_seq_one_letter_code
_entity_poly.pdbx_strand_id
1 'polypeptide(L)' 'MMEKILGIVRSFYAVDDATRAYRYHGKNPGWKDPTEENKAYKIRIDGDTRIFPDGRKKIFRYAD' A
#
# COMPACT_ATOMS: atom_id res chain seq x y z
N MET A 1 -7.32 12.96 11.29
CA MET A 1 -6.72 11.83 10.56
C MET A 1 -6.30 12.36 9.20
N MET A 2 -5.01 12.27 8.87
CA MET A 2 -4.47 12.76 7.59
C MET A 2 -4.36 11.55 6.65
N GLU A 3 -5.37 11.31 5.82
CA GLU A 3 -5.30 10.26 4.79
C GLU A 3 -4.28 10.68 3.72
N LYS A 4 -3.14 10.00 3.69
CA LYS A 4 -2.11 10.25 2.67
C LYS A 4 -2.24 9.17 1.60
N ILE A 5 -2.57 9.58 0.37
CA ILE A 5 -2.54 8.68 -0.79
C ILE A 5 -1.08 8.50 -1.18
N LEU A 6 -0.57 7.28 -1.04
CA LEU A 6 0.82 6.98 -1.37
C LEU A 6 0.87 6.01 -2.55
N GLY A 7 1.51 6.46 -3.63
CA GLY A 7 1.74 5.68 -4.85
C GLY A 7 2.91 4.71 -4.69
N ILE A 8 2.80 3.77 -3.76
CA ILE A 8 3.91 2.90 -3.28
C ILE A 8 4.24 1.78 -4.28
N VAL A 9 3.37 1.53 -5.25
CA VAL A 9 3.44 0.35 -6.14
C VAL A 9 2.84 0.72 -7.49
N ARG A 10 2.71 -0.28 -8.39
CA ARG A 10 1.75 -0.32 -9.52
C ARG A 10 0.31 0.09 -9.16
N SER A 11 0.04 0.53 -7.93
CA SER A 11 -1.26 0.78 -7.36
C SER A 11 -1.26 1.92 -6.34
N PHE A 12 -2.36 2.67 -6.29
CA PHE A 12 -2.64 3.68 -5.27
C PHE A 12 -3.28 3.04 -4.04
N TYR A 13 -2.81 3.46 -2.87
CA TYR A 13 -3.38 3.07 -1.59
C TYR A 13 -3.63 4.31 -0.73
N ALA A 14 -4.78 4.37 -0.07
CA ALA A 14 -5.00 5.27 1.06
C ALA A 14 -4.51 4.55 2.32
N VAL A 15 -3.57 5.16 3.03
CA VAL A 15 -2.93 4.57 4.22
C VAL A 15 -3.50 5.22 5.48
N ASP A 16 -3.91 4.38 6.43
CA ASP A 16 -4.22 4.74 7.80
C ASP A 16 -3.16 4.13 8.71
N ASP A 17 -2.20 4.96 9.14
CA ASP A 17 -1.11 4.53 10.01
C ASP A 17 -1.59 4.19 11.44
N ALA A 18 -2.75 4.72 11.89
CA ALA A 18 -3.27 4.44 13.23
C ALA A 18 -3.85 3.02 13.34
N THR A 19 -4.52 2.57 12.27
CA THR A 19 -5.11 1.22 12.20
C THR A 19 -4.23 0.22 11.48
N ARG A 20 -3.04 0.64 10.99
CA ARG A 20 -2.15 -0.16 10.14
C ARG A 20 -2.95 -0.81 9.02
N ALA A 21 -3.70 0.01 8.29
CA ALA A 21 -4.55 -0.43 7.21
C ALA A 21 -4.31 0.41 5.96
N TYR A 22 -4.40 -0.23 4.79
CA TYR A 22 -4.39 0.48 3.53
C TYR A 22 -5.46 0.00 2.58
N ARG A 23 -6.20 0.95 2.03
CA ARG A 23 -7.30 0.72 1.10
C ARG A 23 -6.78 0.84 -0.33
N TYR A 24 -6.98 -0.20 -1.12
CA TYR A 24 -6.62 -0.19 -2.54
C TYR A 24 -7.58 0.70 -3.34
N HIS A 25 -7.05 1.65 -4.12
CA HIS A 25 -7.84 2.56 -4.94
C HIS A 25 -7.73 2.33 -6.45
N GLY A 26 -6.69 1.64 -6.92
CA GLY A 26 -6.51 1.40 -8.36
C GLY A 26 -5.05 1.22 -8.74
N LYS A 27 -4.78 1.03 -10.03
CA LYS A 27 -3.41 0.95 -10.55
C LYS A 27 -2.82 2.37 -10.68
N ASN A 28 -1.53 2.52 -10.40
CA ASN A 28 -0.76 3.73 -10.66
C ASN A 28 -0.18 3.64 -12.08
N PRO A 29 -0.74 4.37 -13.07
CA PRO A 29 -0.28 4.32 -14.45
C PRO A 29 1.10 4.95 -14.64
N GLY A 30 1.57 5.78 -13.71
CA GLY A 30 2.89 6.41 -13.72
C GLY A 30 3.99 5.57 -13.04
N TRP A 31 3.68 4.33 -12.65
CA TRP A 31 4.64 3.48 -11.96
C TRP A 31 5.80 3.07 -12.89
N LYS A 32 7.02 3.42 -12.47
CA LYS A 32 8.30 2.97 -13.08
C LYS A 32 8.98 1.95 -12.16
N ASP A 33 10.15 1.45 -12.57
CA ASP A 33 10.94 0.47 -11.81
C ASP A 33 11.03 0.77 -10.31
N PRO A 34 11.05 -0.28 -9.47
CA PRO A 34 11.05 -0.11 -8.02
C PRO A 34 12.30 0.64 -7.55
N THR A 35 12.10 1.87 -7.10
CA THR A 35 13.13 2.68 -6.42
C THR A 35 13.44 2.10 -5.03
N GLU A 36 14.60 2.46 -4.48
CA GLU A 36 14.96 2.13 -3.09
C GLU A 36 13.92 2.65 -2.09
N GLU A 37 13.33 3.81 -2.36
CA GLU A 37 12.25 4.38 -1.57
C GLU A 37 10.99 3.48 -1.57
N ASN A 38 10.63 2.91 -2.72
CA ASN A 38 9.55 1.93 -2.80
C ASN A 38 9.86 0.64 -2.02
N LYS A 39 11.12 0.18 -2.01
CA LYS A 39 11.53 -0.98 -1.21
C LYS A 39 11.40 -0.69 0.29
N ALA A 40 11.92 0.45 0.76
CA ALA A 40 11.80 0.87 2.15
C ALA A 40 10.32 0.96 2.57
N TYR A 41 9.46 1.45 1.68
CA TYR A 41 8.04 1.53 1.95
C TYR A 41 7.37 0.17 2.01
N LYS A 42 7.69 -0.75 1.09
CA LYS A 42 7.17 -2.12 1.10
C LYS A 42 7.57 -2.87 2.37
N ILE A 43 8.79 -2.64 2.86
CA ILE A 43 9.25 -3.17 4.16
C ILE A 43 8.43 -2.55 5.30
N ARG A 44 8.21 -1.23 5.28
CA ARG A 44 7.44 -0.52 6.31
C ARG A 44 6.02 -1.07 6.45
N ILE A 45 5.38 -1.38 5.33
CA ILE A 45 4.01 -1.90 5.30
C ILE A 45 3.96 -3.43 5.40
N ASP A 46 5.08 -4.13 5.55
CA ASP A 46 5.04 -5.58 5.75
C ASP A 46 4.27 -5.92 7.03
N GLY A 47 3.28 -6.81 6.89
CA GLY A 47 2.42 -7.23 8.00
C GLY A 47 1.17 -6.37 8.23
N ASP A 48 0.97 -5.24 7.55
CA ASP A 48 -0.29 -4.50 7.73
C ASP A 48 -1.45 -4.99 6.86
N THR A 49 -2.65 -4.48 7.15
CA THR A 49 -3.90 -4.97 6.56
C THR A 49 -4.25 -4.22 5.29
N ARG A 50 -4.23 -4.92 4.16
CA ARG A 50 -4.77 -4.44 2.89
C ARG A 50 -6.27 -4.69 2.81
N ILE A 51 -7.03 -3.64 2.55
CA ILE A 51 -8.48 -3.66 2.35
C ILE A 51 -8.77 -3.43 0.86
N PHE A 52 -9.49 -4.36 0.25
CA PHE A 52 -9.92 -4.28 -1.14
C PHE A 52 -11.26 -3.54 -1.29
N PRO A 53 -11.61 -3.05 -2.50
CA PRO A 53 -12.86 -2.34 -2.74
C PRO A 53 -14.12 -3.15 -2.41
N ASP A 54 -14.03 -4.48 -2.52
CA ASP A 54 -15.09 -5.42 -2.15
C ASP A 54 -15.14 -5.73 -0.65
N GLY A 55 -14.34 -5.04 0.17
CA GLY A 55 -14.27 -5.23 1.61
C GLY A 55 -13.39 -6.40 2.06
N ARG A 56 -12.84 -7.20 1.14
CA ARG A 56 -11.89 -8.27 1.51
C ARG A 56 -10.67 -7.68 2.20
N LYS A 57 -10.13 -8.42 3.17
CA LYS A 57 -8.94 -8.04 3.92
C LYS A 57 -7.85 -9.08 3.70
N LYS A 58 -6.61 -8.64 3.46
CA LYS A 58 -5.43 -9.52 3.36
C LYS A 58 -4.22 -8.85 3.98
N ILE A 59 -3.41 -9.61 4.69
CA ILE A 59 -2.13 -9.11 5.20
C ILE A 59 -1.16 -8.89 4.03
N PHE A 60 -0.53 -7.73 3.99
CA PHE A 60 0.54 -7.45 3.04
C PHE A 60 1.80 -8.21 3.46
N ARG A 61 2.45 -8.89 2.51
CA ARG A 61 3.68 -9.65 2.74
C ARG A 61 4.73 -9.24 1.71
N TYR A 62 5.85 -8.70 2.18
CA TYR A 62 6.99 -8.31 1.36
C TYR A 62 8.01 -9.46 1.28
N ALA A 63 7.63 -10.60 0.68
CA ALA A 63 8.53 -11.73 0.40
C ALA A 63 7.97 -12.76 -0.61
N ASP A 64 6.83 -12.48 -1.25
CA ASP A 64 6.08 -13.40 -2.12
C ASP A 64 6.00 -12.85 -3.56
#